data_AF-A0A7X8USH6-F1
#
_entry.id   AF-A0A7X8USH6-F1
#
_cell.length_a   1.000
_cell.length_b   1.000
_cell.length_c   1.000
_cell.angle_alpha   90.00
_cell.angle_beta   90.00
_cell.angle_gamma   90.00
#
_symmetry.space_group_name_H-M   'P 1'
#
loop_
_entity.id
_entity.type
_entity.pdbx_description
1 polymer ?
#
loop_
_entity_poly.entity_id
_entity_poly.type
_entity_poly.pdbx_seq_one_letter_code
_entity_poly.pdbx_strand_id
1 'polypeptide(L)'
;MNNTFALDNEIVDFIRQTSTGDCYGAYLRNTLMELMAIDISDRTTAADADRNDANITDWLCREINDLIGQNAVIRQIPSQFILAEEAESATTESCTAGRANLKVTVPGAGSDGGSGLILHAHIDQAAPALPPRSAGERVFGRGICEGQAQFALLLAQIKLLAEIENKLGRKPTRERVYQFTIGGYCPENDAPSNATDEDDAAFPVLLLQPTGLLPVVGQFGWLSYSCRLTSTNRQQSPALEIFPFVVEEIEKESNRLRAESDHPSFDAARVRHYPTCLGSFGAVTERFCPQVAIEIVAHSKANPQRIAMKIIEFLEEAMNGYVGQYGDKAAEHDSATGQARLERHFDLRILPDSEAQRFRIDVFGCRAGGPRLDDGDNAIGKAAYMLGALLRIAGHFPAVQACGRLLDDGGDDRTLILRGGQCFTANHQLDEVRQRLNAAARRGVENYCRARRQRFEPDMIAMDWDSSSHEAFVEPTDSAAVEALRLAFQAIGEPWPKPTAEDFGGKALAYQTRKHPVAVFGAGRPENIRWNEGYIDIPDLQKSLAISALAAWSLIR
;
A
#
# COMPACT_ATOMS: atom_id res chain seq x y z
N MET A 1 -39.79 -4.48 -7.36
CA MET A 1 -40.51 -4.97 -6.17
C MET A 1 -39.54 -4.86 -5.01
N ASN A 2 -39.76 -3.88 -4.13
CA ASN A 2 -38.90 -3.62 -2.96
C ASN A 2 -39.25 -4.62 -1.85
N ASN A 3 -38.56 -5.76 -1.81
CA ASN A 3 -38.43 -6.53 -0.57
C ASN A 3 -37.05 -6.23 0.00
N THR A 4 -36.94 -5.13 0.73
CA THR A 4 -35.80 -4.88 1.62
C THR A 4 -35.91 -5.92 2.72
N PHE A 5 -35.17 -7.02 2.61
CA PHE A 5 -35.16 -8.07 3.62
C PHE A 5 -34.52 -7.53 4.90
N ALA A 6 -35.34 -7.07 5.85
CA ALA A 6 -34.88 -6.71 7.18
C ALA A 6 -34.17 -7.90 7.85
N LEU A 7 -33.11 -7.63 8.61
CA LEU A 7 -32.47 -8.63 9.46
C LEU A 7 -33.42 -9.00 10.62
N ASP A 8 -33.35 -10.25 11.08
CA ASP A 8 -34.17 -10.71 12.21
C ASP A 8 -33.75 -9.95 13.48
N ASN A 9 -34.69 -9.25 14.10
CA ASN A 9 -34.44 -8.44 15.29
C ASN A 9 -33.84 -9.25 16.45
N GLU A 10 -34.24 -10.51 16.62
CA GLU A 10 -33.69 -11.36 17.68
C GLU A 10 -32.19 -11.62 17.47
N ILE A 11 -31.79 -11.84 16.22
CA ILE A 11 -30.39 -12.05 15.83
C ILE A 11 -29.60 -10.75 15.96
N VAL A 12 -30.19 -9.63 15.53
CA VAL A 12 -29.58 -8.30 15.67
C VAL A 12 -29.30 -7.97 17.12
N ASP A 13 -30.31 -8.13 17.99
CA ASP A 13 -30.18 -7.86 19.42
C ASP A 13 -29.15 -8.79 20.08
N PHE A 14 -29.16 -10.08 19.73
CA PHE A 14 -28.19 -11.05 20.22
C PHE A 14 -26.76 -10.67 19.83
N ILE A 15 -26.50 -10.38 18.54
CA ILE A 15 -25.17 -10.00 18.07
C ILE A 15 -24.72 -8.70 18.75
N ARG A 16 -25.57 -7.67 18.82
CA ARG A 16 -25.23 -6.38 19.43
C ARG A 16 -24.85 -6.53 20.90
N GLN A 17 -25.65 -7.26 21.68
CA GLN A 17 -25.39 -7.46 23.11
C GLN A 17 -24.15 -8.33 23.34
N THR A 18 -24.00 -9.40 22.56
CA THR A 18 -22.95 -10.39 22.77
C THR A 18 -21.58 -9.86 22.36
N SER A 19 -21.47 -9.23 21.20
CA SER A 19 -20.20 -8.68 20.68
C SER A 19 -19.61 -7.57 21.54
N THR A 20 -20.45 -6.74 22.15
CA THR A 20 -20.03 -5.63 23.02
C THR A 20 -19.79 -6.03 24.48
N GLY A 21 -20.12 -7.27 24.85
CA GLY A 21 -19.95 -7.76 26.22
C GLY A 21 -18.49 -8.06 26.60
N ASP A 22 -18.20 -7.99 27.90
CA ASP A 22 -16.86 -8.22 28.47
C ASP A 22 -16.25 -9.57 28.06
N CYS A 23 -17.09 -10.60 27.88
CA CYS A 23 -16.63 -11.92 27.44
C CYS A 23 -15.96 -11.87 26.06
N TYR A 24 -16.52 -11.13 25.11
CA TYR A 24 -15.94 -10.98 23.78
C TYR A 24 -14.74 -10.02 23.77
N GLY A 25 -14.78 -8.97 24.59
CA GLY A 25 -13.62 -8.12 24.80
C GLY A 25 -12.41 -8.88 25.37
N ALA A 26 -12.65 -9.78 26.33
CA ALA A 26 -11.63 -10.67 26.89
C ALA A 26 -11.15 -11.71 25.86
N TYR A 27 -12.06 -12.33 25.12
CA TYR A 27 -11.72 -13.28 24.05
C TYR A 27 -10.80 -12.64 23.01
N LEU A 28 -11.23 -11.53 22.40
CA LEU A 28 -10.45 -10.80 21.39
C LEU A 28 -9.06 -10.42 21.89
N ARG A 29 -8.97 -9.93 23.13
CA ARG A 29 -7.70 -9.58 23.76
C ARG A 29 -6.80 -10.80 23.94
N ASN A 30 -7.32 -11.88 24.51
CA ASN A 30 -6.53 -13.08 24.80
C ASN A 30 -6.06 -13.74 23.50
N THR A 31 -6.95 -13.88 22.51
CA THR A 31 -6.59 -14.39 21.17
C THR A 31 -5.50 -13.55 20.52
N LEU A 32 -5.57 -12.22 20.60
CA LEU A 32 -4.51 -11.35 20.10
C LEU A 32 -3.18 -11.55 20.82
N MET A 33 -3.19 -11.61 22.15
CA MET A 33 -1.98 -11.82 22.95
C MET A 33 -1.33 -13.18 22.63
N GLU A 34 -2.13 -14.22 22.39
CA GLU A 34 -1.65 -15.54 21.98
C GLU A 34 -1.09 -15.55 20.56
N LEU A 35 -1.83 -14.99 19.59
CA LEU A 35 -1.40 -14.88 18.20
C LEU A 35 -0.05 -14.16 18.08
N MET A 36 0.11 -13.06 18.82
CA MET A 36 1.33 -12.28 18.82
C MET A 36 2.51 -12.95 19.53
N ALA A 37 2.26 -13.97 20.35
CA ALA A 37 3.33 -14.78 20.93
C ALA A 37 3.89 -15.79 19.92
N ILE A 38 3.17 -16.04 18.83
CA ILE A 38 3.64 -16.85 17.70
C ILE A 38 4.39 -15.92 16.75
N ASP A 39 5.68 -16.17 16.56
CA ASP A 39 6.47 -15.41 15.59
C ASP A 39 6.04 -15.81 14.17
N ILE A 40 5.28 -14.95 13.52
CA ILE A 40 4.82 -15.10 12.13
C ILE A 40 5.44 -14.03 11.23
N SER A 41 6.64 -13.56 11.60
CA SER A 41 7.30 -12.48 10.90
C SER A 41 8.09 -12.93 9.67
N ASP A 42 8.17 -12.05 8.67
CA ASP A 42 8.96 -12.29 7.46
C ASP A 42 10.49 -12.26 7.77
N ARG A 43 11.05 -13.44 8.09
CA ARG A 43 12.43 -13.95 7.87
C ARG A 43 13.53 -13.80 8.95
N THR A 44 14.24 -14.93 9.16
CA THR A 44 15.73 -15.06 9.17
C THR A 44 16.25 -16.37 8.51
N THR A 45 15.50 -17.49 8.49
CA THR A 45 15.85 -18.73 7.76
C THR A 45 14.60 -19.52 7.27
N ALA A 46 14.75 -20.44 6.31
CA ALA A 46 13.66 -21.28 5.80
C ALA A 46 13.10 -22.28 6.85
N ALA A 47 13.97 -22.84 7.70
CA ALA A 47 13.55 -23.78 8.74
C ALA A 47 12.72 -23.10 9.85
N ASP A 48 12.98 -21.83 10.14
CA ASP A 48 12.16 -21.06 11.07
C ASP A 48 10.77 -20.78 10.50
N ALA A 49 10.67 -20.52 9.19
CA ALA A 49 9.40 -20.29 8.49
C ALA A 49 8.51 -21.54 8.53
N ASP A 50 9.03 -22.71 8.14
CA ASP A 50 8.27 -23.97 8.17
C ASP A 50 7.73 -24.28 9.58
N ARG A 51 8.56 -24.10 10.61
CA ARG A 51 8.17 -24.33 12.00
C ARG A 51 7.09 -23.35 12.44
N ASN A 52 7.21 -22.08 12.09
CA ASN A 52 6.27 -21.04 12.50
C ASN A 52 4.93 -21.17 11.77
N ASP A 53 4.94 -21.47 10.47
CA ASP A 53 3.75 -21.75 9.67
C ASP A 53 3.03 -23.02 10.17
N ALA A 54 3.78 -24.06 10.55
CA ALA A 54 3.22 -25.25 11.19
C ALA A 54 2.59 -24.90 12.56
N ASN A 55 3.30 -24.13 13.40
CA ASN A 55 2.80 -23.73 14.72
C ASN A 55 1.49 -22.93 14.63
N ILE A 56 1.41 -21.96 13.72
CA ILE A 56 0.18 -21.18 13.56
C ILE A 56 -0.94 -22.01 12.95
N THR A 57 -0.63 -22.90 12.01
CA THR A 57 -1.63 -23.80 11.42
C THR A 57 -2.20 -24.75 12.46
N ASP A 58 -1.35 -25.37 13.29
CA ASP A 58 -1.78 -26.25 14.36
C ASP A 58 -2.60 -25.51 15.41
N TRP A 59 -2.16 -24.32 15.81
CA TRP A 59 -2.92 -23.48 16.74
C TRP A 59 -4.30 -23.12 16.15
N LEU A 60 -4.35 -22.65 14.91
CA LEU A 60 -5.60 -22.27 14.24
C LEU A 60 -6.55 -23.46 14.08
N CYS A 61 -6.04 -24.64 13.70
CA CYS A 61 -6.83 -25.86 13.59
C CYS A 61 -7.45 -26.24 14.94
N ARG A 62 -6.71 -26.12 16.05
CA ARG A 62 -7.26 -26.38 17.40
C ARG A 62 -8.35 -25.39 17.75
N GLU A 63 -8.10 -24.09 17.59
CA GLU A 63 -9.09 -23.05 17.90
C GLU A 63 -10.38 -23.24 17.10
N ILE A 64 -10.30 -23.50 15.79
CA ILE A 64 -11.48 -23.74 14.97
C ILE A 64 -12.25 -24.99 15.43
N ASN A 65 -11.54 -26.09 15.72
CA ASN A 65 -12.19 -27.30 16.21
C ASN A 65 -12.87 -27.08 17.57
N ASP A 66 -12.30 -26.27 18.45
CA ASP A 66 -12.90 -25.93 19.73
C ASP A 66 -14.15 -25.04 19.57
N LEU A 67 -14.16 -24.17 18.56
CA LEU A 67 -15.28 -23.26 18.29
C LEU A 67 -16.47 -23.93 17.60
N ILE A 68 -16.23 -24.76 16.59
CA ILE A 68 -17.27 -25.32 15.72
C ILE A 68 -17.22 -26.83 15.52
N GLY A 69 -16.29 -27.53 16.18
CA GLY A 69 -16.13 -28.98 16.08
C GLY A 69 -15.74 -29.46 14.69
N GLN A 70 -16.06 -30.71 14.38
CA GLN A 70 -15.81 -31.34 13.07
C GLN A 70 -16.79 -30.88 11.97
N ASN A 71 -17.54 -29.81 12.20
CA ASN A 71 -18.48 -29.26 11.21
C ASN A 71 -17.77 -28.46 10.10
N ALA A 72 -16.46 -28.27 10.19
CA ALA A 72 -15.67 -27.57 9.19
C ALA A 72 -14.75 -28.50 8.40
N VAL A 73 -14.56 -28.20 7.13
CA VAL A 73 -13.50 -28.78 6.30
C VAL A 73 -12.33 -27.79 6.27
N ILE A 74 -11.20 -28.19 6.83
CA ILE A 74 -9.98 -27.38 6.86
C ILE A 74 -9.03 -27.90 5.77
N ARG A 75 -8.58 -27.00 4.89
CA ARG A 75 -7.62 -27.29 3.80
C ARG A 75 -6.46 -26.31 3.85
N GLN A 76 -5.25 -26.82 3.66
CA GLN A 76 -4.08 -26.01 3.35
C GLN A 76 -4.02 -25.82 1.83
N ILE A 77 -4.02 -24.57 1.39
CA ILE A 77 -3.92 -24.20 -0.02
C ILE A 77 -2.52 -23.63 -0.25
N PRO A 78 -1.69 -24.25 -1.11
CA PRO A 78 -0.35 -23.73 -1.37
C PRO A 78 -0.37 -22.24 -1.74
N SER A 79 0.51 -21.46 -1.12
CA SER A 79 0.64 -20.05 -1.48
C SER A 79 1.29 -19.95 -2.85
N GLN A 80 0.67 -19.18 -3.75
CA GLN A 80 1.13 -19.01 -5.13
C GLN A 80 0.93 -17.56 -5.57
N PHE A 81 1.81 -17.09 -6.43
CA PHE A 81 1.70 -15.80 -7.08
C PHE A 81 0.64 -15.86 -8.18
N ILE A 82 -0.37 -14.98 -8.11
CA ILE A 82 -1.52 -15.02 -9.03
C ILE A 82 -1.79 -13.71 -9.78
N LEU A 83 -0.99 -12.66 -9.54
CA LEU A 83 -1.07 -11.38 -10.26
C LEU A 83 0.21 -11.00 -11.02
N ALA A 84 1.33 -11.71 -10.83
CA ALA A 84 2.57 -11.47 -11.58
C ALA A 84 2.71 -12.52 -12.69
N GLU A 85 2.53 -12.13 -13.95
CA GLU A 85 2.75 -13.05 -15.08
C GLU A 85 4.23 -13.40 -15.29
N GLU A 86 5.19 -12.61 -14.80
CA GLU A 86 6.63 -12.95 -14.90
C GLU A 86 7.41 -12.42 -13.68
N ALA A 87 7.63 -13.28 -12.69
CA ALA A 87 8.55 -13.01 -11.59
C ALA A 87 9.98 -13.46 -11.96
N GLU A 88 10.69 -12.65 -12.75
CA GLU A 88 12.05 -12.98 -13.23
C GLU A 88 13.18 -12.78 -12.19
N SER A 89 12.85 -12.65 -10.89
CA SER A 89 13.87 -12.50 -9.84
C SER A 89 13.92 -13.71 -8.89
N ALA A 90 15.13 -14.23 -8.65
CA ALA A 90 15.37 -15.37 -7.76
C ALA A 90 15.03 -15.10 -6.26
N THR A 91 14.62 -13.88 -5.91
CA THR A 91 14.09 -13.54 -4.58
C THR A 91 12.63 -13.96 -4.39
N THR A 92 11.89 -14.13 -5.47
CA THR A 92 10.42 -14.32 -5.48
C THR A 92 10.01 -15.73 -5.01
N GLU A 93 10.68 -16.79 -5.47
CA GLU A 93 10.38 -18.18 -5.03
C GLU A 93 10.55 -18.38 -3.51
N SER A 94 11.42 -17.59 -2.86
CA SER A 94 11.71 -17.74 -1.44
C SER A 94 10.56 -17.29 -0.50
N CYS A 95 9.62 -16.46 -0.97
CA CYS A 95 8.54 -15.91 -0.14
C CYS A 95 7.37 -16.90 0.06
N THR A 96 7.14 -17.78 -0.91
CA THR A 96 5.95 -18.65 -0.99
C THR A 96 6.28 -20.14 -0.97
N ALA A 97 7.52 -20.53 -1.28
CA ALA A 97 7.94 -21.92 -1.28
C ALA A 97 7.70 -22.60 0.08
N GLY A 98 6.98 -23.72 0.06
CA GLY A 98 6.69 -24.52 1.26
C GLY A 98 5.55 -24.00 2.13
N ARG A 99 5.01 -22.80 1.85
CA ARG A 99 3.99 -22.16 2.68
C ARG A 99 2.58 -22.39 2.13
N ALA A 100 1.58 -22.35 3.00
CA ALA A 100 0.18 -22.52 2.62
C ALA A 100 -0.76 -21.56 3.35
N ASN A 101 -1.76 -21.06 2.64
CA ASN A 101 -2.92 -20.40 3.21
C ASN A 101 -3.85 -21.45 3.86
N LEU A 102 -4.58 -21.08 4.90
CA LEU A 102 -5.63 -21.95 5.46
C LEU A 102 -7.01 -21.54 4.93
N LYS A 103 -7.72 -22.49 4.33
CA LYS A 103 -9.12 -22.36 3.93
C LYS A 103 -9.99 -23.23 4.85
N VAL A 104 -11.02 -22.64 5.42
CA VAL A 104 -11.93 -23.29 6.36
C VAL A 104 -13.34 -23.14 5.82
N THR A 105 -13.91 -24.25 5.37
CA THR A 105 -15.25 -24.28 4.79
C THR A 105 -16.24 -24.84 5.81
N VAL A 106 -17.28 -24.06 6.13
CA VAL A 106 -18.38 -24.47 7.00
C VAL A 106 -19.64 -24.55 6.16
N PRO A 107 -20.22 -25.75 5.97
CA PRO A 107 -21.38 -25.93 5.12
C PRO A 107 -22.62 -25.23 5.69
N GLY A 108 -23.50 -24.80 4.80
CA GLY A 108 -24.84 -24.32 5.16
C GLY A 108 -25.82 -25.48 5.37
N ALA A 109 -26.94 -25.19 6.03
CA ALA A 109 -28.04 -26.14 6.22
C ALA A 109 -29.02 -26.23 5.03
N GLY A 110 -28.94 -25.30 4.07
CA GLY A 110 -29.86 -25.18 2.95
C GLY A 110 -29.43 -25.98 1.72
N SER A 111 -30.41 -26.40 0.91
CA SER A 111 -30.21 -27.07 -0.38
C SER A 111 -30.18 -26.13 -1.58
N ASP A 112 -30.33 -24.83 -1.34
CA ASP A 112 -30.97 -23.92 -2.30
C ASP A 112 -30.01 -23.33 -3.36
N GLY A 113 -28.77 -23.85 -3.44
CA GLY A 113 -27.81 -23.53 -4.53
C GLY A 113 -27.40 -22.06 -4.64
N GLY A 114 -27.68 -21.23 -3.63
CA GLY A 114 -27.23 -19.84 -3.58
C GLY A 114 -25.72 -19.73 -3.32
N SER A 115 -25.08 -18.67 -3.80
CA SER A 115 -23.66 -18.41 -3.54
C SER A 115 -23.38 -18.27 -2.04
N GLY A 116 -22.29 -18.89 -1.59
CA GLY A 116 -21.80 -18.77 -0.22
C GLY A 116 -21.13 -17.42 0.05
N LEU A 117 -20.29 -17.36 1.07
CA LEU A 117 -19.58 -16.14 1.50
C LEU A 117 -18.10 -16.44 1.73
N ILE A 118 -17.23 -15.58 1.23
CA ILE A 118 -15.80 -15.57 1.60
C ILE A 118 -15.55 -14.48 2.65
N LEU A 119 -14.90 -14.87 3.74
CA LEU A 119 -14.41 -13.98 4.79
C LEU A 119 -12.90 -14.11 4.86
N HIS A 120 -12.19 -13.02 4.63
CA HIS A 120 -10.73 -13.05 4.45
C HIS A 120 -10.03 -12.17 5.48
N ALA A 121 -8.97 -12.69 6.10
CA ALA A 121 -7.94 -11.89 6.78
C ALA A 121 -6.55 -12.49 6.48
N HIS A 122 -5.51 -11.66 6.52
CA HIS A 122 -4.13 -12.14 6.49
C HIS A 122 -3.52 -12.05 7.89
N ILE A 123 -2.50 -12.86 8.14
CA ILE A 123 -1.92 -12.99 9.48
C ILE A 123 -0.53 -12.36 9.63
N ASP A 124 0.22 -12.21 8.55
CA ASP A 124 1.67 -11.94 8.63
C ASP A 124 2.01 -10.66 9.39
N GLN A 125 3.25 -10.61 9.86
CA GLN A 125 3.82 -9.51 10.63
C GLN A 125 5.16 -9.05 10.03
N ALA A 126 5.43 -7.75 10.01
CA ALA A 126 6.76 -7.25 9.63
C ALA A 126 7.82 -7.67 10.67
N ALA A 127 8.99 -8.12 10.22
CA ALA A 127 10.08 -8.56 11.12
C ALA A 127 10.89 -7.42 11.75
N PRO A 128 11.51 -7.62 12.93
CA PRO A 128 11.27 -8.71 13.88
C PRO A 128 9.89 -8.70 14.56
N ALA A 129 9.43 -9.87 15.01
CA ALA A 129 8.31 -9.96 15.93
C ALA A 129 8.62 -9.28 17.28
N LEU A 130 7.64 -8.57 17.83
CA LEU A 130 7.73 -7.90 19.14
C LEU A 130 6.72 -8.52 20.10
N PRO A 131 7.09 -8.72 21.38
CA PRO A 131 6.18 -9.30 22.34
C PRO A 131 4.95 -8.40 22.51
N PRO A 132 3.74 -8.99 22.61
CA PRO A 132 2.52 -8.22 22.79
C PRO A 132 2.50 -7.51 24.13
N ARG A 133 1.92 -6.30 24.14
CA ARG A 133 1.63 -5.56 25.37
C ARG A 133 0.18 -5.14 25.37
N SER A 134 -0.52 -5.32 26.49
CA SER A 134 -1.85 -4.74 26.68
C SER A 134 -1.81 -3.65 27.75
N ALA A 135 -2.62 -2.61 27.58
CA ALA A 135 -2.86 -1.60 28.60
C ALA A 135 -4.28 -1.05 28.47
N GLY A 136 -5.09 -1.19 29.52
CA GLY A 136 -6.50 -0.80 29.50
C GLY A 136 -7.27 -1.56 28.41
N GLU A 137 -7.85 -0.82 27.47
CA GLU A 137 -8.60 -1.35 26.31
C GLU A 137 -7.75 -1.49 25.04
N ARG A 138 -6.45 -1.24 25.12
CA ARG A 138 -5.54 -1.30 23.98
C ARG A 138 -4.63 -2.51 24.03
N VAL A 139 -4.38 -3.07 22.85
CA VAL A 139 -3.29 -4.01 22.62
C VAL A 139 -2.30 -3.38 21.66
N PHE A 140 -1.02 -3.45 22.00
CA PHE A 140 0.10 -2.85 21.28
C PHE A 140 0.95 -3.96 20.68
N GLY A 141 1.40 -3.72 19.45
CA GLY A 141 2.12 -4.70 18.68
C GLY A 141 2.53 -4.19 17.32
N ARG A 142 3.67 -4.67 16.83
CA ARG A 142 4.01 -4.50 15.42
C ARG A 142 3.08 -5.38 14.58
N GLY A 143 2.50 -4.82 13.51
CA GLY A 143 1.59 -5.56 12.61
C GLY A 143 0.20 -5.87 13.20
N ILE A 144 -0.05 -5.53 14.46
CA ILE A 144 -1.28 -5.92 15.17
C ILE A 144 -2.53 -5.38 14.47
N CYS A 145 -2.53 -4.12 14.07
CA CYS A 145 -3.67 -3.46 13.45
C CYS A 145 -3.91 -3.98 12.03
N GLU A 146 -2.85 -4.37 11.32
CA GLU A 146 -2.87 -4.68 9.90
C GLU A 146 -3.49 -6.06 9.62
N GLY A 147 -2.93 -7.12 10.21
CA GLY A 147 -3.40 -8.50 9.98
C GLY A 147 -3.99 -9.17 11.22
N GLN A 148 -3.20 -9.27 12.30
CA GLN A 148 -3.53 -10.10 13.47
C GLN A 148 -4.86 -9.73 14.15
N ALA A 149 -5.19 -8.43 14.22
CA ALA A 149 -6.48 -7.97 14.74
C ALA A 149 -7.65 -8.43 13.87
N GLN A 150 -7.50 -8.39 12.55
CA GLN A 150 -8.53 -8.86 11.61
C GLN A 150 -8.65 -10.38 11.64
N PHE A 151 -7.55 -11.08 11.89
CA PHE A 151 -7.52 -12.52 12.09
C PHE A 151 -8.26 -12.94 13.37
N ALA A 152 -7.99 -12.28 14.51
CA ALA A 152 -8.71 -12.51 15.76
C ALA A 152 -10.21 -12.20 15.62
N LEU A 153 -10.53 -11.18 14.82
CA LEU A 153 -11.91 -10.81 14.47
C LEU A 153 -12.63 -11.94 13.71
N LEU A 154 -11.98 -12.62 12.75
CA LEU A 154 -12.56 -13.79 12.08
C LEU A 154 -12.87 -14.93 13.04
N LEU A 155 -11.95 -15.24 13.97
CA LEU A 155 -12.18 -16.28 14.97
C LEU A 155 -13.35 -15.92 15.90
N ALA A 156 -13.42 -14.67 16.34
CA ALA A 156 -14.54 -14.19 17.14
C ALA A 156 -15.87 -14.26 16.36
N GLN A 157 -15.84 -14.03 15.05
CA GLN A 157 -17.01 -14.16 14.19
C GLN A 157 -17.46 -15.62 14.05
N ILE A 158 -16.53 -16.57 13.84
CA ILE A 158 -16.83 -18.01 13.84
C ILE A 158 -17.53 -18.40 15.15
N LYS A 159 -16.96 -18.00 16.28
CA LYS A 159 -17.52 -18.22 17.61
C LYS A 159 -18.94 -17.67 17.73
N LEU A 160 -19.15 -16.41 17.31
CA LEU A 160 -20.44 -15.74 17.44
C LEU A 160 -21.53 -16.39 16.59
N LEU A 161 -21.20 -16.76 15.36
CA LEU A 161 -22.14 -17.46 14.48
C LEU A 161 -22.50 -18.85 15.00
N ALA A 162 -21.55 -19.57 15.62
CA ALA A 162 -21.82 -20.84 16.29
C ALA A 162 -22.74 -20.66 17.51
N GLU A 163 -22.57 -19.58 18.27
CA GLU A 163 -23.44 -19.27 19.40
C GLU A 163 -24.87 -18.93 18.98
N ILE A 164 -25.08 -18.29 17.82
CA ILE A 164 -26.42 -18.07 17.25
C ILE A 164 -27.11 -19.41 16.97
N GLU A 165 -26.41 -20.37 16.37
CA GLU A 165 -26.95 -21.71 16.14
C GLU A 165 -27.30 -22.41 17.46
N ASN A 166 -26.38 -22.38 18.43
CA ASN A 166 -26.55 -23.10 19.70
C ASN A 166 -27.61 -22.47 20.62
N LYS A 167 -27.73 -21.14 20.63
CA LYS A 167 -28.61 -20.42 21.57
C LYS A 167 -29.95 -20.04 20.97
N LEU A 168 -29.99 -19.71 19.67
CA LEU A 168 -31.21 -19.27 18.98
C LEU A 168 -31.78 -20.34 18.03
N GLY A 169 -31.06 -21.44 17.81
CA GLY A 169 -31.49 -22.50 16.89
C GLY A 169 -31.50 -22.07 15.42
N ARG A 170 -30.84 -20.96 15.08
CA ARG A 170 -30.79 -20.41 13.72
C ARG A 170 -29.51 -20.87 13.03
N LYS A 171 -29.65 -21.63 11.95
CA LYS A 171 -28.52 -22.11 11.14
C LYS A 171 -28.38 -21.28 9.87
N PRO A 172 -27.14 -20.93 9.46
CA PRO A 172 -26.88 -20.44 8.12
C PRO A 172 -27.40 -21.43 7.07
N THR A 173 -28.04 -20.95 6.01
CA THR A 173 -28.51 -21.80 4.91
C THR A 173 -27.44 -21.97 3.86
N ARG A 174 -26.49 -21.05 3.76
CA ARG A 174 -25.40 -21.08 2.77
C ARG A 174 -24.03 -21.34 3.40
N GLU A 175 -23.12 -21.77 2.55
CA GLU A 175 -21.73 -22.03 2.91
C GLU A 175 -20.99 -20.76 3.32
N ARG A 176 -20.06 -20.93 4.25
CA ARG A 176 -19.09 -19.91 4.67
C ARG A 176 -17.69 -20.44 4.44
N VAL A 177 -16.85 -19.63 3.81
CA VAL A 177 -15.44 -19.90 3.58
C VAL A 177 -14.63 -18.85 4.31
N TYR A 178 -13.88 -19.27 5.32
CA TYR A 178 -12.92 -18.41 6.00
C TYR A 178 -11.54 -18.65 5.42
N GLN A 179 -10.89 -17.59 4.95
CA GLN A 179 -9.58 -17.63 4.35
C GLN A 179 -8.59 -16.87 5.23
N PHE A 180 -7.63 -17.62 5.77
CA PHE A 180 -6.56 -17.14 6.61
C PHE A 180 -5.27 -17.19 5.79
N THR A 181 -4.82 -16.04 5.31
CA THR A 181 -3.75 -15.97 4.33
C THR A 181 -2.43 -15.51 4.93
N ILE A 182 -1.35 -15.89 4.24
CA ILE A 182 0.03 -15.58 4.55
C ILE A 182 0.69 -14.81 3.39
N GLY A 183 1.86 -14.22 3.63
CA GLY A 183 2.63 -13.39 2.71
C GLY A 183 2.05 -12.00 2.41
N GLY A 184 1.22 -11.41 3.28
CA GLY A 184 0.70 -10.06 3.13
C GLY A 184 1.74 -8.94 3.16
N TYR A 185 2.95 -9.19 3.68
CA TYR A 185 4.08 -8.25 3.60
C TYR A 185 5.05 -8.53 2.44
N CYS A 186 4.81 -9.59 1.67
CA CYS A 186 5.51 -9.84 0.43
C CYS A 186 4.69 -9.22 -0.71
N PRO A 187 5.10 -8.07 -1.29
CA PRO A 187 4.31 -7.38 -2.31
C PRO A 187 3.97 -8.27 -3.51
N GLU A 188 4.84 -9.24 -3.78
CA GLU A 188 4.69 -10.23 -4.83
C GLU A 188 3.56 -11.24 -4.52
N ASN A 189 3.35 -11.62 -3.25
CA ASN A 189 2.33 -12.59 -2.78
C ASN A 189 1.09 -11.93 -2.17
N ASP A 190 0.94 -10.62 -2.36
CA ASP A 190 -0.15 -9.88 -1.73
C ASP A 190 -1.53 -10.24 -2.32
N ALA A 191 -1.55 -10.96 -3.44
CA ALA A 191 -2.76 -11.57 -4.00
C ALA A 191 -2.93 -13.02 -3.50
N PRO A 192 -4.02 -13.34 -2.79
CA PRO A 192 -4.19 -14.66 -2.20
C PRO A 192 -4.48 -15.72 -3.26
N SER A 193 -3.67 -16.78 -3.33
CA SER A 193 -3.92 -17.92 -4.23
C SER A 193 -5.33 -18.51 -4.07
N ASN A 194 -5.92 -18.42 -2.88
CA ASN A 194 -7.30 -18.86 -2.61
C ASN A 194 -8.36 -18.11 -3.44
N ALA A 195 -8.05 -16.94 -4.01
CA ALA A 195 -8.97 -16.26 -4.92
C ALA A 195 -9.19 -17.01 -6.24
N THR A 196 -8.32 -17.95 -6.62
CA THR A 196 -8.47 -18.75 -7.85
C THR A 196 -9.34 -19.99 -7.68
N ASP A 197 -9.84 -20.27 -6.47
CA ASP A 197 -10.61 -21.50 -6.23
C ASP A 197 -11.97 -21.45 -6.95
N GLU A 198 -12.15 -22.33 -7.93
CA GLU A 198 -13.37 -22.40 -8.73
C GLU A 198 -14.59 -22.83 -7.90
N ASP A 199 -14.38 -23.53 -6.78
CA ASP A 199 -15.46 -23.94 -5.87
C ASP A 199 -16.14 -22.71 -5.23
N ASP A 200 -15.43 -21.60 -5.09
CA ASP A 200 -15.94 -20.38 -4.45
C ASP A 200 -16.35 -19.29 -5.47
N ALA A 201 -16.38 -19.62 -6.77
CA ALA A 201 -16.54 -18.64 -7.84
C ALA A 201 -17.78 -17.74 -7.62
N ALA A 202 -17.57 -16.43 -7.76
CA ALA A 202 -18.59 -15.38 -7.57
C ALA A 202 -19.20 -15.29 -6.16
N PHE A 203 -18.64 -15.97 -5.15
CA PHE A 203 -19.03 -15.71 -3.76
C PHE A 203 -18.68 -14.25 -3.41
N PRO A 204 -19.60 -13.49 -2.78
CA PRO A 204 -19.26 -12.21 -2.19
C PRO A 204 -18.13 -12.37 -1.17
N VAL A 205 -17.26 -11.38 -1.11
CA VAL A 205 -16.07 -11.34 -0.26
C VAL A 205 -16.19 -10.18 0.71
N LEU A 206 -16.10 -10.47 2.01
CA LEU A 206 -15.82 -9.47 3.03
C LEU A 206 -14.34 -9.62 3.44
N LEU A 207 -13.51 -8.70 2.93
CA LEU A 207 -12.09 -8.64 3.22
C LEU A 207 -11.87 -7.78 4.47
N LEU A 208 -11.31 -8.37 5.52
CA LEU A 208 -11.07 -7.68 6.77
C LEU A 208 -9.69 -7.00 6.77
N GLN A 209 -9.69 -5.68 6.90
CA GLN A 209 -8.53 -4.78 6.87
C GLN A 209 -8.76 -3.61 7.84
N PRO A 210 -7.72 -2.93 8.34
CA PRO A 210 -7.87 -1.79 9.23
C PRO A 210 -8.41 -0.54 8.52
N THR A 211 -9.72 -0.50 8.30
CA THR A 211 -10.39 0.60 7.59
C THR A 211 -10.91 1.70 8.53
N GLY A 212 -10.66 1.60 9.84
CA GLY A 212 -11.18 2.53 10.84
C GLY A 212 -12.69 2.44 11.01
N LEU A 213 -13.27 1.25 10.84
CA LEU A 213 -14.72 1.01 10.80
C LEU A 213 -15.43 1.73 9.64
N LEU A 214 -14.70 2.05 8.57
CA LEU A 214 -15.28 2.61 7.34
C LEU A 214 -15.36 1.53 6.26
N PRO A 215 -16.49 1.41 5.54
CA PRO A 215 -16.59 0.52 4.39
C PRO A 215 -15.78 1.07 3.23
N VAL A 216 -14.89 0.24 2.71
CA VAL A 216 -14.10 0.49 1.51
C VAL A 216 -14.67 -0.37 0.39
N VAL A 217 -15.06 0.28 -0.70
CA VAL A 217 -15.81 -0.31 -1.82
C VAL A 217 -15.09 -0.13 -3.15
N GLY A 218 -13.84 0.30 -3.12
CA GLY A 218 -13.07 0.49 -4.33
C GLY A 218 -11.58 0.53 -4.04
N GLN A 219 -10.80 0.50 -5.11
CA GLN A 219 -9.36 0.57 -5.07
C GLN A 219 -8.84 1.52 -6.14
N PHE A 220 -7.82 2.29 -5.78
CA PHE A 220 -7.12 3.14 -6.73
C PHE A 220 -6.41 2.30 -7.80
N GLY A 221 -6.36 2.82 -9.01
CA GLY A 221 -5.55 2.25 -10.07
C GLY A 221 -4.09 2.61 -9.85
N TRP A 222 -3.20 1.73 -10.29
CA TRP A 222 -1.77 1.91 -10.16
C TRP A 222 -1.09 1.61 -11.49
N LEU A 223 -0.26 2.53 -11.98
CA LEU A 223 0.57 2.31 -13.16
C LEU A 223 2.04 2.39 -12.77
N SER A 224 2.73 1.24 -12.78
CA SER A 224 4.17 1.15 -12.54
C SER A 224 4.96 1.32 -13.85
N TYR A 225 6.04 2.08 -13.82
CA TYR A 225 6.87 2.33 -14.99
C TYR A 225 8.38 2.29 -14.71
N SER A 226 9.15 2.00 -15.76
CA SER A 226 10.59 2.20 -15.86
C SER A 226 10.88 3.11 -17.04
N CYS A 227 11.52 4.24 -16.79
CA CYS A 227 11.88 5.25 -17.78
C CYS A 227 13.39 5.29 -17.96
N ARG A 228 13.88 4.83 -19.11
CA ARG A 228 15.29 4.94 -19.49
C ARG A 228 15.53 6.27 -20.20
N LEU A 229 16.41 7.09 -19.64
CA LEU A 229 16.87 8.35 -20.21
C LEU A 229 18.27 8.16 -20.76
N THR A 230 18.50 8.56 -22.01
CA THR A 230 19.79 8.40 -22.68
C THR A 230 20.30 9.72 -23.24
N SER A 231 21.54 10.05 -22.92
CA SER A 231 22.23 11.18 -23.54
C SER A 231 22.86 10.75 -24.86
N THR A 232 22.47 11.42 -25.95
CA THR A 232 22.97 11.13 -27.31
C THR A 232 24.21 11.95 -27.68
N ASN A 233 24.58 12.94 -26.86
CA ASN A 233 25.76 13.76 -27.10
C ASN A 233 27.02 13.09 -26.52
N ARG A 234 27.86 12.54 -27.39
CA ARG A 234 29.06 11.76 -27.02
C ARG A 234 30.10 12.51 -26.17
N GLN A 235 30.02 13.84 -26.06
CA GLN A 235 31.10 14.62 -25.46
C GLN A 235 30.77 15.45 -24.20
N GLN A 236 29.51 15.78 -23.84
CA GLN A 236 29.32 16.88 -22.86
C GLN A 236 28.12 16.88 -21.90
N SER A 237 27.10 16.00 -21.99
CA SER A 237 25.93 16.10 -21.10
C SER A 237 25.53 14.75 -20.49
N PRO A 238 25.49 14.61 -19.16
CA PRO A 238 25.01 13.40 -18.50
C PRO A 238 23.49 13.27 -18.61
N ALA A 239 22.98 12.03 -18.61
CA ALA A 239 21.54 11.75 -18.64
C ALA A 239 20.80 12.35 -17.43
N LEU A 240 21.52 12.61 -16.34
CA LEU A 240 21.02 13.31 -15.16
C LEU A 240 20.46 14.71 -15.47
N GLU A 241 20.92 15.39 -16.52
CA GLU A 241 20.36 16.70 -16.89
C GLU A 241 18.95 16.61 -17.52
N ILE A 242 18.59 15.45 -18.08
CA ILE A 242 17.29 15.20 -18.71
C ILE A 242 16.23 14.96 -17.64
N PHE A 243 16.61 14.26 -16.57
CA PHE A 243 15.73 13.78 -15.50
C PHE A 243 14.80 14.85 -14.91
N PRO A 244 15.25 16.07 -14.54
CA PRO A 244 14.38 17.08 -13.95
C PRO A 244 13.22 17.50 -14.85
N PHE A 245 13.47 17.58 -16.17
CA PHE A 245 12.45 17.97 -17.14
C PHE A 245 11.40 16.88 -17.33
N VAL A 246 11.81 15.62 -17.24
CA VAL A 246 10.92 14.45 -17.35
C VAL A 246 10.02 14.34 -16.12
N VAL A 247 10.60 14.44 -14.92
CA VAL A 247 9.79 14.44 -13.67
C VAL A 247 8.82 15.61 -13.65
N GLU A 248 9.26 16.82 -14.01
CA GLU A 248 8.39 18.00 -14.03
C GLU A 248 7.17 17.82 -14.97
N GLU A 249 7.36 17.24 -16.15
CA GLU A 249 6.23 16.99 -17.07
C GLU A 249 5.33 15.84 -16.63
N ILE A 250 5.88 14.79 -15.99
CA ILE A 250 5.07 13.71 -15.39
C ILE A 250 4.25 14.25 -14.22
N GLU A 251 4.83 15.07 -13.34
CA GLU A 251 4.10 15.71 -12.23
C GLU A 251 2.98 16.63 -12.74
N LYS A 252 3.22 17.41 -13.81
CA LYS A 252 2.16 18.21 -14.45
C LYS A 252 1.01 17.33 -14.96
N GLU A 253 1.33 16.19 -15.57
CA GLU A 253 0.32 15.24 -16.03
C GLU A 253 -0.43 14.60 -14.86
N SER A 254 0.27 14.22 -13.79
CA SER A 254 -0.35 13.72 -12.55
C SER A 254 -1.30 14.75 -11.93
N ASN A 255 -0.95 16.04 -11.98
CA ASN A 255 -1.83 17.11 -11.49
C ASN A 255 -3.07 17.30 -12.37
N ARG A 256 -2.99 17.02 -13.68
CA ARG A 256 -4.17 16.99 -14.55
C ARG A 256 -5.08 15.82 -14.22
N LEU A 257 -4.52 14.61 -14.09
CA LEU A 257 -5.27 13.43 -13.64
C LEU A 257 -6.01 13.72 -12.33
N ARG A 258 -5.31 14.32 -11.35
CA ARG A 258 -5.90 14.75 -10.08
C ARG A 258 -7.06 15.73 -10.27
N ALA A 259 -6.91 16.74 -11.13
CA ALA A 259 -7.95 17.74 -11.36
C ALA A 259 -9.18 17.16 -12.08
N GLU A 260 -9.00 16.09 -12.84
CA GLU A 260 -10.05 15.36 -13.55
C GLU A 260 -10.74 14.29 -12.67
N SER A 261 -10.18 13.96 -11.50
CA SER A 261 -10.75 12.99 -10.56
C SER A 261 -11.88 13.61 -9.74
N ASP A 262 -13.11 13.20 -10.04
CA ASP A 262 -14.33 13.69 -9.38
C ASP A 262 -15.21 12.58 -8.78
N HIS A 263 -14.75 11.34 -8.82
CA HIS A 263 -15.55 10.21 -8.37
C HIS A 263 -15.78 10.22 -6.85
N PRO A 264 -17.03 10.07 -6.35
CA PRO A 264 -17.38 10.26 -4.93
C PRO A 264 -16.57 9.43 -3.93
N SER A 265 -16.26 8.18 -4.27
CA SER A 265 -15.52 7.26 -3.37
C SER A 265 -14.02 7.53 -3.30
N PHE A 266 -13.44 8.27 -4.25
CA PHE A 266 -12.00 8.50 -4.26
C PHE A 266 -11.65 9.88 -3.68
N ASP A 267 -10.55 9.93 -2.96
CA ASP A 267 -9.90 11.20 -2.61
C ASP A 267 -8.93 11.60 -3.72
N ALA A 268 -9.27 12.66 -4.45
CA ALA A 268 -8.42 13.21 -5.51
C ALA A 268 -7.03 13.59 -5.00
N ALA A 269 -6.86 13.95 -3.72
CA ALA A 269 -5.56 14.31 -3.15
C ALA A 269 -4.51 13.19 -3.31
N ARG A 270 -4.96 11.93 -3.33
CA ARG A 270 -4.12 10.74 -3.44
C ARG A 270 -3.66 10.41 -4.85
N VAL A 271 -4.28 11.03 -5.86
CA VAL A 271 -3.88 10.93 -7.26
C VAL A 271 -2.56 11.69 -7.43
N ARG A 272 -1.46 10.95 -7.44
CA ARG A 272 -0.11 11.51 -7.42
C ARG A 272 0.87 10.57 -8.14
N HIS A 273 1.93 11.16 -8.63
CA HIS A 273 3.13 10.49 -9.10
C HIS A 273 4.09 10.17 -7.94
N TYR A 274 4.60 8.94 -7.92
CA TYR A 274 5.49 8.41 -6.88
C TYR A 274 6.77 7.86 -7.53
N PRO A 275 7.84 8.65 -7.69
CA PRO A 275 9.11 8.12 -8.17
C PRO A 275 9.76 7.24 -7.09
N THR A 276 10.15 6.02 -7.43
CA THR A 276 10.61 5.01 -6.47
C THR A 276 12.10 4.75 -6.57
N CYS A 277 12.67 4.77 -7.77
CA CYS A 277 14.09 4.61 -8.01
C CYS A 277 14.68 5.65 -8.95
N LEU A 278 15.90 6.08 -8.69
CA LEU A 278 16.72 6.89 -9.58
C LEU A 278 18.14 6.33 -9.61
N GLY A 279 18.49 5.62 -10.68
CA GLY A 279 19.71 4.80 -10.70
C GLY A 279 19.66 3.76 -9.57
N SER A 280 20.72 3.71 -8.76
CA SER A 280 20.86 2.88 -7.56
C SER A 280 20.15 3.41 -6.32
N PHE A 281 19.59 4.62 -6.33
CA PHE A 281 18.86 5.17 -5.19
C PHE A 281 17.42 4.68 -5.16
N GLY A 282 16.95 4.29 -3.97
CA GLY A 282 15.58 3.81 -3.73
C GLY A 282 15.38 2.34 -4.07
N ALA A 283 14.13 1.87 -3.97
CA ALA A 283 13.75 0.49 -4.25
C ALA A 283 12.37 0.45 -4.91
N VAL A 284 12.15 -0.49 -5.84
CA VAL A 284 10.88 -0.60 -6.60
C VAL A 284 9.71 -0.93 -5.67
N THR A 285 9.96 -1.68 -4.61
CA THR A 285 8.98 -2.05 -3.59
C THR A 285 8.64 -0.90 -2.64
N GLU A 286 9.39 0.19 -2.67
CA GLU A 286 9.16 1.36 -1.82
C GLU A 286 8.50 2.49 -2.61
N ARG A 287 7.43 3.08 -2.06
CA ARG A 287 6.76 4.23 -2.70
C ARG A 287 7.51 5.56 -2.51
N PHE A 288 8.53 5.59 -1.64
CA PHE A 288 9.33 6.77 -1.33
C PHE A 288 10.81 6.45 -1.31
N CYS A 289 11.59 7.24 -2.05
CA CYS A 289 13.04 7.19 -1.98
C CYS A 289 13.52 8.06 -0.80
N PRO A 290 14.22 7.48 0.20
CA PRO A 290 14.62 8.20 1.41
C PRO A 290 15.82 9.13 1.19
N GLN A 291 16.63 8.88 0.16
CA GLN A 291 17.81 9.70 -0.11
C GLN A 291 18.21 9.63 -1.58
N VAL A 292 18.68 10.76 -2.11
CA VAL A 292 19.41 10.84 -3.37
C VAL A 292 20.69 11.65 -3.12
N ALA A 293 21.84 11.19 -3.63
CA ALA A 293 23.08 11.94 -3.56
C ALA A 293 23.59 12.31 -4.95
N ILE A 294 23.87 13.60 -5.15
CA ILE A 294 24.33 14.16 -6.42
C ILE A 294 25.68 14.83 -6.21
N GLU A 295 26.60 14.65 -7.15
CA GLU A 295 27.82 15.45 -7.24
C GLU A 295 27.69 16.46 -8.36
N ILE A 296 28.01 17.72 -8.07
CA ILE A 296 28.24 18.77 -9.06
C ILE A 296 29.74 18.99 -9.18
N VAL A 297 30.27 18.80 -10.39
CA VAL A 297 31.66 19.10 -10.74
C VAL A 297 31.67 20.41 -11.51
N ALA A 298 32.23 21.46 -10.91
CA ALA A 298 32.32 22.79 -11.49
C ALA A 298 33.78 23.19 -11.80
N HIS A 299 34.01 23.61 -13.04
CA HIS A 299 35.24 24.23 -13.49
C HIS A 299 35.06 25.75 -13.46
N SER A 300 35.66 26.38 -12.45
CA SER A 300 35.62 27.82 -12.26
C SER A 300 36.87 28.32 -11.54
N LYS A 301 37.23 29.58 -11.76
CA LYS A 301 38.25 30.30 -10.99
C LYS A 301 37.69 30.96 -9.72
N ALA A 302 36.38 30.93 -9.53
CA ALA A 302 35.74 31.51 -8.35
C ALA A 302 36.09 30.72 -7.08
N ASN A 303 35.91 31.33 -5.92
CA ASN A 303 36.14 30.64 -4.65
C ASN A 303 35.07 29.54 -4.42
N PRO A 304 35.46 28.28 -4.09
CA PRO A 304 34.50 27.18 -3.90
C PRO A 304 33.45 27.45 -2.83
N GLN A 305 33.81 28.11 -1.73
CA GLN A 305 32.86 28.45 -0.66
C GLN A 305 31.80 29.45 -1.14
N ARG A 306 32.17 30.42 -1.98
CA ARG A 306 31.20 31.35 -2.59
C ARG A 306 30.27 30.65 -3.57
N ILE A 307 30.76 29.68 -4.34
CA ILE A 307 29.92 28.88 -5.22
C ILE A 307 28.96 28.02 -4.39
N ALA A 308 29.45 27.35 -3.34
CA ALA A 308 28.60 26.58 -2.42
C ALA A 308 27.48 27.44 -1.82
N MET A 309 27.78 28.63 -1.31
CA MET A 309 26.76 29.55 -0.78
C MET A 309 25.70 29.90 -1.82
N LYS A 310 26.11 30.19 -3.07
CA LYS A 310 25.16 30.49 -4.14
C LYS A 310 24.32 29.28 -4.53
N ILE A 311 24.91 28.10 -4.59
CA ILE A 311 24.15 26.86 -4.82
C ILE A 311 23.10 26.71 -3.70
N ILE A 312 23.49 26.83 -2.43
CA ILE A 312 22.56 26.72 -1.29
C ILE A 312 21.39 27.69 -1.44
N GLU A 313 21.66 28.99 -1.70
CA GLU A 313 20.60 30.00 -1.90
C GLU A 313 19.59 29.58 -3.00
N PHE A 314 20.08 29.08 -4.14
CA PHE A 314 19.21 28.62 -5.23
C PHE A 314 18.45 27.34 -4.90
N LEU A 315 19.09 26.42 -4.15
CA LEU A 315 18.45 25.19 -3.72
C LEU A 315 17.35 25.44 -2.68
N GLU A 316 17.55 26.38 -1.75
CA GLU A 316 16.54 26.82 -0.78
C GLU A 316 15.32 27.43 -1.49
N GLU A 317 15.55 28.31 -2.48
CA GLU A 317 14.46 28.88 -3.28
C GLU A 317 13.69 27.79 -4.06
N ALA A 318 14.40 26.84 -4.68
CA ALA A 318 13.77 25.72 -5.37
C ALA A 318 12.98 24.82 -4.43
N MET A 319 13.50 24.59 -3.22
CA MET A 319 12.84 23.77 -2.20
C MET A 319 11.54 24.40 -1.71
N ASN A 320 11.46 25.72 -1.62
CA ASN A 320 10.20 26.42 -1.28
C ASN A 320 9.09 26.11 -2.30
N GLY A 321 9.44 25.92 -3.58
CA GLY A 321 8.49 25.48 -4.60
C GLY A 321 7.95 24.07 -4.33
N TYR A 322 8.83 23.12 -3.99
CA TYR A 322 8.45 21.76 -3.63
C TYR A 322 7.58 21.73 -2.36
N VAL A 323 8.03 22.42 -1.31
CA VAL A 323 7.35 22.52 -0.01
C VAL A 323 5.97 23.18 -0.15
N GLY A 324 5.84 24.19 -1.01
CA GLY A 324 4.55 24.82 -1.29
C GLY A 324 3.51 23.86 -1.89
N GLN A 325 3.95 22.82 -2.60
CA GLN A 325 3.06 21.83 -3.21
C GLN A 325 2.82 20.59 -2.33
N TYR A 326 3.81 20.16 -1.55
CA TYR A 326 3.78 18.89 -0.85
C TYR A 326 3.85 18.98 0.69
N GLY A 327 3.97 20.20 1.22
CA GLY A 327 4.14 20.47 2.64
C GLY A 327 5.59 20.42 3.10
N ASP A 328 5.86 21.06 4.25
CA ASP A 328 7.18 21.10 4.86
C ASP A 328 7.33 19.97 5.89
N LYS A 329 7.94 18.86 5.47
CA LYS A 329 8.17 17.71 6.36
C LYS A 329 9.27 17.94 7.39
N ALA A 330 10.13 18.95 7.21
CA ALA A 330 11.09 19.34 8.22
C ALA A 330 10.45 20.19 9.35
N ALA A 331 9.33 20.85 9.07
CA ALA A 331 8.53 21.53 10.08
C ALA A 331 7.56 20.59 10.83
N GLU A 332 7.26 19.42 10.27
CA GLU A 332 6.39 18.42 10.89
C GLU A 332 7.11 17.61 11.98
N HIS A 333 6.38 17.30 13.04
CA HIS A 333 6.84 16.42 14.11
C HIS A 333 6.02 15.13 14.12
N ASP A 334 6.68 14.01 14.36
CA ASP A 334 6.03 12.74 14.57
C ASP A 334 5.18 12.80 15.85
N SER A 335 3.89 12.52 15.71
CA SER A 335 2.90 12.68 16.78
C SER A 335 3.11 11.75 17.99
N ALA A 336 3.86 10.64 17.85
CA ALA A 336 4.10 9.73 18.95
C ALA A 336 5.44 9.99 19.65
N THR A 337 6.48 10.26 18.88
CA THR A 337 7.84 10.46 19.42
C THR A 337 8.12 11.92 19.76
N GLY A 338 7.36 12.86 19.18
CA GLY A 338 7.62 14.29 19.25
C GLY A 338 8.89 14.72 18.51
N GLN A 339 9.55 13.82 17.78
CA GLN A 339 10.76 14.12 17.01
C GLN A 339 10.39 14.72 15.65
N ALA A 340 11.28 15.52 15.07
CA ALA A 340 11.11 16.03 13.71
C ALA A 340 11.03 14.85 12.72
N ARG A 341 10.08 14.90 11.78
CA ARG A 341 9.92 13.86 10.76
C ARG A 341 11.10 13.84 9.79
N LEU A 342 11.67 15.01 9.54
CA LEU A 342 12.89 15.20 8.77
C LEU A 342 13.74 16.28 9.45
N GLU A 343 15.03 16.06 9.61
CA GLU A 343 15.90 17.08 10.21
C GLU A 343 16.10 18.29 9.27
N ARG A 344 16.24 18.02 7.97
CA ARG A 344 16.43 19.01 6.90
C ARG A 344 16.15 18.40 5.53
N HIS A 345 15.81 19.21 4.53
CA HIS A 345 15.51 18.74 3.17
C HIS A 345 16.73 18.32 2.37
N PHE A 346 17.87 18.99 2.56
CA PHE A 346 19.13 18.67 1.90
C PHE A 346 20.33 19.12 2.73
N ASP A 347 21.52 18.63 2.36
CA ASP A 347 22.81 19.12 2.84
C ASP A 347 23.77 19.31 1.65
N LEU A 348 24.70 20.25 1.75
CA LEU A 348 25.71 20.52 0.73
C LEU A 348 27.11 20.53 1.34
N ARG A 349 28.01 19.71 0.77
CA ARG A 349 29.40 19.57 1.22
C ARG A 349 30.37 19.81 0.06
N ILE A 350 31.45 20.54 0.33
CA ILE A 350 32.55 20.70 -0.63
C ILE A 350 33.46 19.48 -0.51
N LEU A 351 33.71 18.80 -1.63
CA LEU A 351 34.62 17.67 -1.68
C LEU A 351 36.04 18.14 -2.03
N PRO A 352 37.10 17.58 -1.40
CA PRO A 352 38.47 17.94 -1.72
C PRO A 352 38.85 17.43 -3.11
N ASP A 353 39.25 18.32 -4.01
CA ASP A 353 39.81 17.98 -5.32
C ASP A 353 40.75 19.10 -5.80
N SER A 354 41.85 18.73 -6.46
CA SER A 354 42.90 19.65 -6.94
C SER A 354 42.67 20.21 -8.34
N GLU A 355 41.80 19.59 -9.15
CA GLU A 355 41.59 19.88 -10.58
C GLU A 355 40.22 20.51 -10.87
N ALA A 356 39.20 20.21 -10.06
CA ALA A 356 37.85 20.76 -10.19
C ALA A 356 37.22 21.06 -8.82
N GLN A 357 36.22 21.95 -8.80
CA GLN A 357 35.45 22.20 -7.58
C GLN A 357 34.29 21.23 -7.53
N ARG A 358 34.26 20.39 -6.49
CA ARG A 358 33.26 19.33 -6.36
C ARG A 358 32.34 19.61 -5.18
N PHE A 359 31.04 19.48 -5.40
CA PHE A 359 30.00 19.69 -4.39
C PHE A 359 29.12 18.45 -4.32
N ARG A 360 29.02 17.84 -3.13
CA ARG A 360 28.06 16.78 -2.84
C ARG A 360 26.79 17.41 -2.29
N ILE A 361 25.66 17.09 -2.90
CA ILE A 361 24.33 17.44 -2.44
C ILE A 361 23.64 16.14 -2.01
N ASP A 362 23.36 16.01 -0.73
CA ASP A 362 22.53 14.93 -0.19
C ASP A 362 21.09 15.45 -0.03
N VAL A 363 20.14 14.79 -0.68
CA VAL A 363 18.71 15.14 -0.66
C VAL A 363 17.99 14.09 0.15
N PHE A 364 17.20 14.52 1.14
CA PHE A 364 16.54 13.61 2.07
C PHE A 364 15.03 13.56 1.86
N GLY A 365 14.45 12.37 1.96
CA GLY A 365 13.02 12.11 2.02
C GLY A 365 12.68 11.36 3.30
N CYS A 366 11.40 11.04 3.49
CA CYS A 366 10.94 10.24 4.61
C CYS A 366 9.80 9.32 4.18
N ARG A 367 9.71 8.14 4.79
CA ARG A 367 8.63 7.20 4.50
C ARG A 367 7.30 7.71 5.04
N ALA A 368 6.22 7.34 4.37
CA ALA A 368 4.87 7.43 4.93
C ALA A 368 4.72 6.46 6.13
N GLY A 369 3.89 6.84 7.11
CA GLY A 369 3.48 5.94 8.18
C GLY A 369 2.27 5.12 7.73
N GLY A 370 2.47 3.86 7.34
CA GLY A 370 1.39 2.98 6.88
C GLY A 370 0.95 3.24 5.43
N PRO A 371 -0.29 2.88 5.04
CA PRO A 371 -0.77 2.92 3.65
C PRO A 371 -1.14 4.33 3.15
N ARG A 372 -1.05 5.35 4.00
CA ARG A 372 -1.34 6.75 3.64
C ARG A 372 -0.14 7.38 2.95
N LEU A 373 -0.15 7.35 1.63
CA LEU A 373 0.93 7.89 0.79
C LEU A 373 1.17 9.40 1.00
N ASP A 374 0.16 10.14 1.44
CA ASP A 374 0.24 11.60 1.60
C ASP A 374 1.17 12.02 2.76
N ASP A 375 1.51 11.08 3.65
CA ASP A 375 2.43 11.32 4.75
C ASP A 375 3.90 11.20 4.34
N GLY A 376 4.21 10.65 3.17
CA GLY A 376 5.59 10.44 2.72
C GLY A 376 6.21 11.67 2.05
N ASP A 377 7.53 11.64 1.94
CA ASP A 377 8.34 12.67 1.27
C ASP A 377 9.41 12.04 0.39
N ASN A 378 9.59 12.56 -0.81
CA ASN A 378 10.34 11.86 -1.85
C ASN A 378 11.60 12.61 -2.28
N ALA A 379 12.77 12.04 -1.99
CA ALA A 379 14.05 12.63 -2.33
C ALA A 379 14.26 12.81 -3.85
N ILE A 380 13.67 11.95 -4.69
CA ILE A 380 13.78 12.05 -6.15
C ILE A 380 13.00 13.28 -6.65
N GLY A 381 11.77 13.49 -6.18
CA GLY A 381 10.99 14.68 -6.50
C GLY A 381 11.74 15.96 -6.10
N LYS A 382 12.26 16.02 -4.86
CA LYS A 382 13.08 17.15 -4.39
C LYS A 382 14.32 17.39 -5.27
N ALA A 383 15.03 16.32 -5.62
CA ALA A 383 16.21 16.40 -6.49
C ALA A 383 15.86 16.96 -7.87
N ALA A 384 14.71 16.59 -8.44
CA ALA A 384 14.23 17.16 -9.70
C ALA A 384 14.00 18.67 -9.61
N TYR A 385 13.33 19.16 -8.56
CA TYR A 385 13.11 20.61 -8.36
C TYR A 385 14.43 21.37 -8.27
N MET A 386 15.34 20.86 -7.44
CA MET A 386 16.65 21.44 -7.19
C MET A 386 17.54 21.48 -8.45
N LEU A 387 17.70 20.33 -9.12
CA LEU A 387 18.49 20.26 -10.35
C LEU A 387 17.86 21.05 -11.49
N GLY A 388 16.54 21.00 -11.63
CA GLY A 388 15.80 21.80 -12.62
C GLY A 388 16.04 23.29 -12.44
N ALA A 389 16.06 23.78 -11.19
CA ALA A 389 16.39 25.17 -10.88
C ALA A 389 17.83 25.52 -11.28
N LEU A 390 18.81 24.69 -10.91
CA LEU A 390 20.22 24.90 -11.27
C LEU A 390 20.43 24.92 -12.80
N LEU A 391 19.78 24.02 -13.54
CA LEU A 391 19.87 23.97 -15.00
C LEU A 391 19.28 25.21 -15.66
N ARG A 392 18.18 25.76 -15.13
CA ARG A 392 17.56 26.99 -15.63
C ARG A 392 18.44 28.23 -15.43
N ILE A 393 19.16 28.32 -14.31
CA ILE A 393 20.01 29.48 -14.01
C ILE A 393 21.43 29.36 -14.59
N ALA A 394 21.87 28.18 -15.01
CA ALA A 394 23.24 27.93 -15.48
C ALA A 394 23.68 28.91 -16.58
N GLY A 395 22.76 29.31 -17.47
CA GLY A 395 23.03 30.29 -18.54
C GLY A 395 23.40 31.69 -18.04
N HIS A 396 23.06 32.05 -16.80
CA HIS A 396 23.47 33.32 -16.18
C HIS A 396 24.92 33.32 -15.70
N PHE A 397 25.58 32.16 -15.68
CA PHE A 397 26.95 31.98 -15.20
C PHE A 397 27.86 31.36 -16.28
N PRO A 398 28.09 32.03 -17.43
CA PRO A 398 28.86 31.47 -18.55
C PRO A 398 30.33 31.18 -18.21
N ALA A 399 30.85 31.74 -17.12
CA ALA A 399 32.20 31.48 -16.61
C ALA A 399 32.30 30.23 -15.70
N VAL A 400 31.18 29.54 -15.47
CA VAL A 400 31.11 28.30 -14.70
C VAL A 400 30.66 27.19 -15.65
N GLN A 401 31.54 26.22 -15.89
CA GLN A 401 31.16 24.98 -16.56
C GLN A 401 30.91 23.94 -15.48
N ALA A 402 29.68 23.45 -15.37
CA ALA A 402 29.32 22.46 -14.36
C ALA A 402 28.59 21.28 -14.99
N CYS A 403 28.88 20.07 -14.51
CA CYS A 403 28.12 18.88 -14.80
C CYS A 403 27.69 18.20 -13.49
N GLY A 404 26.55 17.50 -13.53
CA GLY A 404 26.04 16.73 -12.41
C GLY A 404 26.15 15.23 -12.67
N ARG A 405 26.46 14.44 -11.65
CA ARG A 405 26.36 12.97 -11.69
C ARG A 405 25.75 12.42 -10.42
N LEU A 406 25.11 11.25 -10.50
CA LEU A 406 24.66 10.53 -9.31
C LEU A 406 25.88 9.94 -8.61
N LEU A 407 25.95 10.12 -7.29
CA LEU A 407 26.98 9.47 -6.49
C LEU A 407 26.63 8.01 -6.27
N ASP A 408 27.65 7.19 -6.06
CA ASP A 408 27.51 5.77 -5.68
C ASP A 408 26.81 4.88 -6.74
N ASP A 409 26.51 5.40 -7.93
CA ASP A 409 25.74 4.69 -8.97
C ASP A 409 26.54 3.72 -9.82
N GLY A 410 27.89 3.82 -9.85
CA GLY A 410 28.78 2.91 -10.60
C GLY A 410 28.52 2.78 -12.12
N GLY A 411 27.49 3.45 -12.63
CA GLY A 411 26.91 3.28 -13.96
C GLY A 411 27.47 4.23 -15.01
N ASP A 412 26.97 4.07 -16.24
CA ASP A 412 27.27 4.94 -17.37
C ASP A 412 26.52 6.27 -17.23
N ASP A 413 27.23 7.40 -17.08
CA ASP A 413 26.67 8.75 -17.02
C ASP A 413 25.76 9.11 -18.22
N ARG A 414 25.79 8.32 -19.30
CA ARG A 414 24.94 8.48 -20.47
C ARG A 414 23.57 7.84 -20.36
N THR A 415 23.35 6.93 -19.41
CA THR A 415 22.07 6.25 -19.24
C THR A 415 21.60 6.35 -17.80
N LEU A 416 20.36 6.77 -17.61
CA LEU A 416 19.74 6.88 -16.29
C LEU A 416 18.39 6.17 -16.30
N ILE A 417 18.14 5.33 -15.29
CA ILE A 417 16.86 4.65 -15.11
C ILE A 417 16.10 5.36 -13.99
N LEU A 418 14.92 5.88 -14.33
CA LEU A 418 13.93 6.41 -13.39
C LEU A 418 12.77 5.43 -13.30
N ARG A 419 12.49 4.88 -12.12
CA ARG A 419 11.30 4.06 -11.88
C ARG A 419 10.32 4.80 -10.99
N GLY A 420 9.03 4.49 -11.14
CA GLY A 420 8.00 5.09 -10.32
C GLY A 420 6.63 4.50 -10.60
N GLY A 421 5.62 5.08 -9.96
CA GLY A 421 4.23 4.76 -10.20
C GLY A 421 3.32 5.98 -10.26
N GLN A 422 2.17 5.80 -10.90
CA GLN A 422 1.08 6.77 -10.94
C GLN A 422 -0.16 6.15 -10.31
N CYS A 423 -0.67 6.78 -9.27
CA CYS A 423 -1.99 6.48 -8.71
C CYS A 423 -3.08 7.22 -9.50
N PHE A 424 -4.19 6.56 -9.82
CA PHE A 424 -5.33 7.16 -10.52
C PHE A 424 -6.68 6.60 -10.04
N THR A 425 -7.76 7.26 -10.43
CA THR A 425 -9.15 6.92 -10.02
C THR A 425 -9.90 6.19 -11.13
N ALA A 426 -11.09 5.66 -10.83
CA ALA A 426 -11.96 5.04 -11.84
C ALA A 426 -12.50 6.01 -12.91
N ASN A 427 -12.19 7.31 -12.83
CA ASN A 427 -12.40 8.26 -13.93
C ASN A 427 -11.48 8.01 -15.14
N HIS A 428 -10.38 7.26 -14.97
CA HIS A 428 -9.35 7.06 -15.98
C HIS A 428 -9.16 5.56 -16.25
N GLN A 429 -8.82 5.21 -17.49
CA GLN A 429 -8.42 3.85 -17.87
C GLN A 429 -6.90 3.71 -17.86
N LEU A 430 -6.38 2.54 -17.48
CA LEU A 430 -4.94 2.28 -17.37
C LEU A 430 -4.18 2.58 -18.65
N ASP A 431 -4.72 2.17 -19.81
CA ASP A 431 -4.08 2.41 -21.11
C ASP A 431 -4.08 3.90 -21.50
N GLU A 432 -5.09 4.67 -21.10
CA GLU A 432 -5.10 6.13 -21.27
C GLU A 432 -3.99 6.76 -20.42
N VAL A 433 -3.89 6.36 -19.15
CA VAL A 433 -2.86 6.85 -18.22
C VAL A 433 -1.45 6.52 -18.75
N ARG A 434 -1.24 5.31 -19.31
CA ARG A 434 0.01 4.93 -19.98
C ARG A 434 0.37 5.88 -21.12
N GLN A 435 -0.57 6.13 -22.02
CA GLN A 435 -0.34 7.01 -23.17
C GLN A 435 0.00 8.43 -22.72
N ARG A 436 -0.72 8.95 -21.70
CA ARG A 436 -0.50 10.28 -21.15
C ARG A 436 0.86 10.43 -20.47
N LEU A 437 1.27 9.44 -19.67
CA LEU A 437 2.59 9.43 -19.02
C LEU A 437 3.73 9.32 -20.04
N ASN A 438 3.58 8.47 -21.07
CA ASN A 438 4.57 8.39 -22.15
C ASN A 438 4.72 9.74 -22.87
N ALA A 439 3.59 10.37 -23.22
CA ALA A 439 3.59 11.69 -23.83
C ALA A 439 4.22 12.76 -22.91
N ALA A 440 3.96 12.71 -21.61
CA ALA A 440 4.56 13.61 -20.62
C ALA A 440 6.08 13.45 -20.55
N ALA A 441 6.55 12.21 -20.43
CA ALA A 441 7.97 11.93 -20.36
C ALA A 441 8.70 12.38 -21.63
N ARG A 442 8.11 12.13 -22.81
CA ARG A 442 8.61 12.62 -24.10
C ARG A 442 8.68 14.15 -24.15
N ARG A 443 7.62 14.86 -23.72
CA ARG A 443 7.62 16.34 -23.64
C ARG A 443 8.75 16.85 -22.76
N GLY A 444 9.06 16.16 -21.66
CA GLY A 444 10.19 16.49 -20.79
C GLY A 444 11.52 16.49 -21.53
N VAL A 445 11.80 15.44 -22.31
CA VAL A 445 13.01 15.37 -23.13
C VAL A 445 13.03 16.42 -24.22
N GLU A 446 11.91 16.65 -24.91
CA GLU A 446 11.79 17.70 -25.93
C GLU A 446 12.07 19.10 -25.34
N ASN A 447 11.59 19.36 -24.11
CA ASN A 447 11.86 20.59 -23.38
C ASN A 447 13.34 20.72 -22.99
N TYR A 448 13.97 19.64 -22.52
CA TYR A 448 15.41 19.60 -22.27
C TYR A 448 16.20 19.91 -23.55
N CYS A 449 15.91 19.23 -24.66
CA CYS A 449 16.55 19.46 -25.95
C CYS A 449 16.42 20.91 -26.40
N ARG A 450 15.23 21.52 -26.24
CA ARG A 450 15.01 22.94 -26.53
C ARG A 450 15.88 23.84 -25.66
N ALA A 451 15.95 23.57 -24.35
CA ALA A 451 16.76 24.34 -23.40
C ALA A 451 18.27 24.26 -23.71
N ARG A 452 18.75 23.08 -24.14
CA ARG A 452 20.14 22.85 -24.55
C ARG A 452 20.43 23.14 -26.01
N ARG A 453 19.44 23.58 -26.80
CA ARG A 453 19.54 23.78 -28.26
C ARG A 453 20.07 22.53 -29.00
N GLN A 454 19.67 21.36 -28.54
CA GLN A 454 19.98 20.07 -29.13
C GLN A 454 18.76 19.54 -29.88
N ARG A 455 18.98 18.64 -30.85
CA ARG A 455 17.89 17.95 -31.55
C ARG A 455 17.35 16.83 -30.67
N PHE A 456 16.03 16.72 -30.58
CA PHE A 456 15.39 15.55 -29.98
C PHE A 456 15.61 14.31 -30.84
N GLU A 457 16.04 13.22 -30.19
CA GLU A 457 16.17 11.90 -30.79
C GLU A 457 15.28 10.92 -30.02
N PRO A 458 14.46 10.08 -30.68
CA PRO A 458 13.55 9.16 -29.99
C PRO A 458 14.22 8.26 -28.96
N ASP A 459 15.45 7.79 -29.23
CA ASP A 459 16.20 6.89 -28.35
C ASP A 459 16.66 7.52 -27.03
N MET A 460 16.52 8.85 -26.89
CA MET A 460 16.78 9.56 -25.64
C MET A 460 15.82 9.17 -24.51
N ILE A 461 14.69 8.54 -24.85
CA ILE A 461 13.73 8.06 -23.87
C ILE A 461 13.06 6.75 -24.29
N ALA A 462 12.97 5.83 -23.34
CA ALA A 462 12.10 4.66 -23.44
C ALA A 462 11.30 4.52 -22.15
N MET A 463 10.01 4.26 -22.29
CA MET A 463 9.10 3.97 -21.18
C MET A 463 8.68 2.51 -21.31
N ASP A 464 8.97 1.74 -20.26
CA ASP A 464 8.54 0.36 -20.08
C ASP A 464 7.56 0.29 -18.91
N TRP A 465 6.66 -0.69 -18.93
CA TRP A 465 5.59 -0.84 -17.95
C TRP A 465 5.73 -2.16 -17.22
N ASP A 466 5.48 -2.13 -15.91
CA ASP A 466 5.64 -3.28 -15.04
C ASP A 466 4.29 -4.01 -14.84
N SER A 467 4.34 -5.32 -14.61
CA SER A 467 3.18 -6.21 -14.44
C SER A 467 2.34 -5.90 -13.20
N SER A 468 2.89 -5.17 -12.22
CA SER A 468 2.15 -4.67 -11.05
C SER A 468 1.08 -3.61 -11.36
N SER A 469 1.00 -3.14 -12.61
CA SER A 469 0.03 -2.14 -13.04
C SER A 469 -1.39 -2.71 -13.12
N HIS A 470 -2.37 -1.98 -12.58
CA HIS A 470 -3.77 -2.40 -12.54
C HIS A 470 -4.77 -1.25 -12.63
N GLU A 471 -5.97 -1.57 -13.11
CA GLU A 471 -7.10 -0.65 -13.21
C GLU A 471 -7.63 -0.25 -11.83
N ALA A 472 -8.14 0.97 -11.73
CA ALA A 472 -8.98 1.36 -10.60
C ALA A 472 -10.33 0.64 -10.69
N PHE A 473 -10.94 0.33 -9.55
CA PHE A 473 -12.30 -0.22 -9.55
C PHE A 473 -13.14 0.34 -8.40
N VAL A 474 -14.46 0.29 -8.59
CA VAL A 474 -15.46 0.58 -7.58
C VAL A 474 -16.57 -0.45 -7.69
N GLU A 475 -16.95 -0.99 -6.55
CA GLU A 475 -18.04 -1.94 -6.41
C GLU A 475 -19.39 -1.23 -6.53
N PRO A 476 -20.32 -1.77 -7.33
CA PRO A 476 -21.67 -1.24 -7.41
C PRO A 476 -22.32 -1.13 -6.04
N THR A 477 -23.12 -0.09 -5.81
CA THR A 477 -23.78 0.12 -4.52
C THR A 477 -24.79 -0.98 -4.17
N ASP A 478 -25.28 -1.70 -5.18
CA ASP A 478 -26.17 -2.85 -5.06
C ASP A 478 -25.44 -4.19 -5.08
N SER A 479 -24.10 -4.20 -5.05
CA SER A 479 -23.34 -5.45 -4.91
C SER A 479 -23.64 -6.10 -3.57
N ALA A 480 -23.65 -7.43 -3.55
CA ALA A 480 -24.05 -8.20 -2.37
C ALA A 480 -23.22 -7.83 -1.13
N ALA A 481 -21.91 -7.67 -1.29
CA ALA A 481 -21.01 -7.32 -0.19
C ALA A 481 -21.25 -5.90 0.36
N VAL A 482 -21.49 -4.92 -0.52
CA VAL A 482 -21.78 -3.53 -0.13
C VAL A 482 -23.13 -3.42 0.57
N GLU A 483 -24.16 -4.06 0.02
CA GLU A 483 -25.50 -4.06 0.58
C GLU A 483 -25.54 -4.77 1.96
N ALA A 484 -24.77 -5.86 2.12
CA ALA A 484 -24.63 -6.56 3.40
C ALA A 484 -24.06 -5.65 4.50
N LEU A 485 -23.00 -4.88 4.20
CA LEU A 485 -22.47 -3.89 5.13
C LEU A 485 -23.50 -2.80 5.42
N ARG A 486 -24.19 -2.28 4.40
CA ARG A 486 -25.22 -1.24 4.58
C ARG A 486 -26.33 -1.69 5.52
N LEU A 487 -26.81 -2.93 5.37
CA LEU A 487 -27.81 -3.53 6.25
C LEU A 487 -27.27 -3.73 7.67
N ALA A 488 -26.01 -4.11 7.83
CA ALA A 488 -25.39 -4.27 9.14
C ALA A 488 -25.28 -2.95 9.90
N PHE A 489 -24.83 -1.87 9.24
CA PHE A 489 -24.80 -0.52 9.83
C PHE A 489 -26.20 -0.07 10.29
N GLN A 490 -27.20 -0.25 9.42
CA GLN A 490 -28.59 0.06 9.75
C GLN A 490 -29.08 -0.75 10.96
N ALA A 491 -28.75 -2.04 11.04
CA ALA A 491 -29.18 -2.92 12.12
C ALA A 491 -28.57 -2.56 13.49
N ILE A 492 -27.33 -2.06 13.53
CA ILE A 492 -26.72 -1.59 14.77
C ILE A 492 -27.07 -0.13 15.11
N GLY A 493 -27.89 0.53 14.28
CA GLY A 493 -28.32 1.92 14.50
C GLY A 493 -27.27 2.97 14.14
N GLU A 494 -26.26 2.60 13.34
CA GLU A 494 -25.24 3.52 12.86
C GLU A 494 -25.62 4.06 11.47
N PRO A 495 -25.35 5.34 11.18
CA PRO A 495 -25.55 5.87 9.83
C PRO A 495 -24.61 5.15 8.85
N TRP A 496 -25.08 4.93 7.62
CA TRP A 496 -24.22 4.47 6.54
C TRP A 496 -23.18 5.55 6.25
N PRO A 497 -21.88 5.32 6.53
CA PRO A 497 -20.84 6.29 6.23
C PRO A 497 -20.65 6.40 4.71
N LYS A 498 -20.05 7.49 4.27
CA LYS A 498 -19.66 7.65 2.87
C LYS A 498 -18.62 6.56 2.53
N PRO A 499 -18.90 5.63 1.59
CA PRO A 499 -17.93 4.61 1.20
C PRO A 499 -16.71 5.25 0.55
N THR A 500 -15.53 4.66 0.78
CA THR A 500 -14.27 5.16 0.23
C THR A 500 -13.62 4.11 -0.68
N ALA A 501 -12.64 4.55 -1.46
CA ALA A 501 -11.68 3.70 -2.13
C ALA A 501 -10.33 3.82 -1.43
N GLU A 502 -9.63 2.71 -1.27
CA GLU A 502 -8.34 2.62 -0.60
C GLU A 502 -7.41 1.67 -1.35
N ASP A 503 -6.12 1.77 -1.11
CA ASP A 503 -5.13 0.84 -1.65
C ASP A 503 -4.72 -0.14 -0.54
N PHE A 504 -5.33 -1.32 -0.53
CA PHE A 504 -4.95 -2.47 0.31
C PHE A 504 -4.20 -3.53 -0.50
N GLY A 505 -3.51 -3.10 -1.56
CA GLY A 505 -2.65 -3.93 -2.39
C GLY A 505 -3.39 -4.98 -3.23
N GLY A 506 -2.77 -6.15 -3.41
CA GLY A 506 -3.21 -7.19 -4.34
C GLY A 506 -4.46 -7.97 -3.93
N LYS A 507 -4.88 -7.89 -2.65
CA LYS A 507 -5.93 -8.76 -2.08
C LYS A 507 -7.29 -8.53 -2.71
N ALA A 508 -7.80 -7.29 -2.64
CA ALA A 508 -9.11 -6.96 -3.18
C ALA A 508 -9.13 -7.07 -4.72
N LEU A 509 -8.03 -6.66 -5.36
CA LEU A 509 -7.84 -6.81 -6.80
C LEU A 509 -7.94 -8.27 -7.26
N ALA A 510 -7.31 -9.22 -6.55
CA ALA A 510 -7.32 -10.63 -6.92
C ALA A 510 -8.73 -11.23 -7.01
N TYR A 511 -9.61 -10.83 -6.09
CA TYR A 511 -11.02 -11.22 -6.10
C TYR A 511 -11.81 -10.48 -7.18
N GLN A 512 -11.57 -9.18 -7.32
CA GLN A 512 -12.27 -8.34 -8.30
C GLN A 512 -11.99 -8.80 -9.74
N THR A 513 -10.74 -9.12 -10.08
CA THR A 513 -10.37 -9.61 -11.43
C THR A 513 -11.04 -10.94 -11.76
N ARG A 514 -11.47 -11.67 -10.72
CA ARG A 514 -12.21 -12.95 -10.81
C ARG A 514 -13.71 -12.79 -10.61
N LYS A 515 -14.20 -11.55 -10.64
CA LYS A 515 -15.63 -11.18 -10.61
C LYS A 515 -16.35 -11.56 -9.32
N HIS A 516 -15.62 -11.67 -8.21
CA HIS A 516 -16.26 -11.69 -6.90
C HIS A 516 -16.73 -10.28 -6.55
N PRO A 517 -17.93 -10.10 -5.98
CA PRO A 517 -18.32 -8.85 -5.32
C PRO A 517 -17.49 -8.65 -4.06
N VAL A 518 -16.68 -7.60 -3.97
CA VAL A 518 -15.78 -7.37 -2.83
C VAL A 518 -16.26 -6.19 -1.98
N ALA A 519 -16.15 -6.29 -0.67
CA ALA A 519 -16.11 -5.10 0.18
C ALA A 519 -15.04 -5.28 1.26
N VAL A 520 -14.37 -4.19 1.60
CA VAL A 520 -13.28 -4.18 2.58
C VAL A 520 -13.75 -3.43 3.83
N PHE A 521 -13.58 -4.03 5.00
CA PHE A 521 -14.05 -3.45 6.26
C PHE A 521 -13.33 -4.06 7.46
N GLY A 522 -12.96 -3.28 8.46
CA GLY A 522 -12.44 -3.86 9.69
C GLY A 522 -12.09 -2.86 10.78
N ALA A 523 -11.51 -3.40 11.86
CA ALA A 523 -11.22 -2.65 13.07
C ALA A 523 -9.87 -1.92 12.99
N GLY A 524 -9.74 -0.80 13.68
CA GLY A 524 -8.50 -0.05 13.74
C GLY A 524 -8.26 0.77 12.48
N ARG A 525 -7.56 1.89 12.64
CA ARG A 525 -7.38 2.86 11.58
C ARG A 525 -6.06 2.65 10.85
N PRO A 526 -5.96 3.00 9.55
CA PRO A 526 -4.70 2.92 8.82
C PRO A 526 -3.53 3.64 9.52
N GLU A 527 -3.79 4.75 10.24
CA GLU A 527 -2.74 5.51 10.95
C GLU A 527 -2.14 4.77 12.16
N ASN A 528 -2.80 3.72 12.61
CA ASN A 528 -2.35 2.88 13.71
C ASN A 528 -1.43 1.75 13.22
N ILE A 529 -1.23 1.60 11.91
CA ILE A 529 -0.23 0.70 11.32
C ILE A 529 1.14 1.38 11.45
N ARG A 530 1.74 1.24 12.64
CA ARG A 530 3.06 1.80 12.97
C ARG A 530 4.06 0.69 13.21
N TRP A 531 5.30 0.90 12.75
CA TRP A 531 6.35 -0.12 12.78
C TRP A 531 6.62 -0.67 14.19
N ASN A 532 6.77 0.18 15.22
CA ASN A 532 7.07 -0.28 16.59
C ASN A 532 5.94 -0.07 17.60
N GLU A 533 4.96 0.76 17.25
CA GLU A 533 3.99 1.30 18.20
C GLU A 533 2.55 1.12 17.71
N GLY A 534 2.35 0.19 16.77
CA GLY A 534 1.02 -0.14 16.29
C GLY A 534 0.14 -0.57 17.46
N TYR A 535 -1.15 -0.25 17.37
CA TYR A 535 -2.11 -0.62 18.39
C TYR A 535 -3.50 -0.83 17.80
N ILE A 536 -4.31 -1.59 18.54
CA ILE A 536 -5.73 -1.77 18.27
C ILE A 536 -6.51 -1.54 19.57
N ASP A 537 -7.64 -0.85 19.45
CA ASP A 537 -8.60 -0.70 20.54
C ASP A 537 -9.57 -1.90 20.53
N ILE A 538 -9.70 -2.59 21.66
CA ILE A 538 -10.64 -3.71 21.81
C ILE A 538 -12.11 -3.29 21.51
N PRO A 539 -12.59 -2.10 21.94
CA PRO A 539 -13.92 -1.63 21.54
C PRO A 539 -14.11 -1.52 20.02
N ASP A 540 -13.08 -1.12 19.27
CA ASP A 540 -13.15 -1.08 17.80
C ASP A 540 -13.29 -2.49 17.22
N LEU A 541 -12.59 -3.48 17.78
CA LEU A 541 -12.75 -4.88 17.38
C LEU A 541 -14.16 -5.42 17.69
N GLN A 542 -14.71 -5.10 18.86
CA GLN A 542 -16.07 -5.50 19.22
C GLN A 542 -17.12 -4.89 18.30
N LYS A 543 -16.98 -3.60 17.96
CA LYS A 543 -17.87 -2.93 17.00
C LYS A 543 -17.72 -3.51 15.60
N SER A 544 -16.49 -3.78 15.16
CA SER A 544 -16.23 -4.45 13.88
C SER A 544 -16.85 -5.86 13.85
N LEU A 545 -16.78 -6.61 14.97
CA LEU A 545 -17.39 -7.93 15.10
C LEU A 545 -18.91 -7.87 14.91
N ALA A 546 -19.58 -6.91 15.56
CA ALA A 546 -21.01 -6.71 15.41
C ALA A 546 -21.40 -6.47 13.93
N ILE A 547 -20.73 -5.53 13.27
CA ILE A 547 -21.03 -5.14 11.89
C ILE A 547 -20.72 -6.27 10.92
N SER A 548 -19.51 -6.83 10.97
CA SER A 548 -19.09 -7.89 10.06
C SER A 548 -19.90 -9.17 10.24
N ALA A 549 -20.27 -9.55 11.47
CA ALA A 549 -21.12 -10.71 11.73
C ALA A 549 -22.54 -10.52 11.18
N LEU A 550 -23.11 -9.32 11.30
CA LEU A 550 -24.43 -9.01 10.72
C LEU A 550 -24.40 -8.98 9.19
N ALA A 551 -23.34 -8.41 8.62
CA ALA A 551 -23.13 -8.43 7.17
C ALA A 551 -23.00 -9.87 6.67
N ALA A 552 -22.17 -10.68 7.32
CA ALA A 552 -22.03 -12.10 7.02
C ALA A 552 -23.38 -12.84 7.13
N TRP A 553 -24.12 -12.63 8.22
CA TRP A 553 -25.43 -13.23 8.43
C TRP A 553 -26.43 -12.88 7.34
N SER A 554 -26.40 -11.63 6.84
CA SER A 554 -27.29 -11.19 5.77
C SER A 554 -27.07 -11.93 4.45
N LEU A 555 -25.85 -12.42 4.20
CA LEU A 555 -25.43 -13.09 2.97
C LEU A 555 -25.67 -14.60 2.98
N ILE A 556 -25.69 -15.20 4.18
CA ILE A 556 -25.71 -16.67 4.35
C ILE A 556 -27.03 -17.22 4.89
N ARG A 557 -28.01 -16.35 5.14
CA ARG A 557 -29.35 -16.74 5.60
C ARG A 557 -30.23 -17.25 4.49
#